data_AF-A0A6X8S6P5-F1
#
_entry.id   AF-A0A6X8S6P5-F1
#
_cell.length_a   1.000
_cell.length_b   1.000
_cell.length_c   1.000
_cell.angle_alpha   90.00
_cell.angle_beta   90.00
_cell.angle_gamma   90.00
#
_symmetry.space_group_name_H-M   'P 1'
#
loop_
_entity.id
_entity.type
_entity.pdbx_description
1 polymer ?
#
loop_
_entity_poly.entity_id
_entity_poly.type
_entity_poly.pdbx_seq_one_letter_code
_entity_poly.pdbx_strand_id
1 'polypeptide(L)'
;MPKDEYNLAVIQSRLLPARPGLKFKTDMANDAFIILELRNYSSNPIIFTSAKVEVIRSHDISTTGAYGREACLLSNDPNSNRGPVTIEPGQTKWIGGALAIRFKGLLEWFPRKELESLFLHETAPHMPFTIAENYYVDILNKKLSDLYGENSAIKVTYTVNLNAGTKNFIIPLK
;
A
#
# COMPACT_ATOMS: atom_id res chain seq x y z
N MET A 1 -8.61 -21.20 28.26
CA MET A 1 -9.19 -20.10 27.46
C MET A 1 -8.47 -20.09 26.12
N PRO A 2 -9.17 -20.09 24.98
CA PRO A 2 -8.51 -20.11 23.68
C PRO A 2 -7.76 -18.78 23.47
N LYS A 3 -6.61 -18.83 22.80
CA LYS A 3 -5.88 -17.65 22.34
C LYS A 3 -6.84 -16.75 21.56
N ASP A 4 -7.11 -15.54 22.04
CA ASP A 4 -7.64 -14.47 21.19
C ASP A 4 -6.55 -14.16 20.15
N GLU A 5 -6.55 -14.93 19.05
CA GLU A 5 -5.83 -14.56 17.85
C GLU A 5 -6.30 -13.18 17.44
N TYR A 6 -5.34 -12.28 17.17
CA TYR A 6 -5.63 -10.92 16.70
C TYR A 6 -6.57 -10.97 15.48
N ASN A 7 -7.86 -10.76 15.71
CA ASN A 7 -8.90 -10.82 14.70
C ASN A 7 -8.89 -9.49 13.94
N LEU A 8 -8.11 -9.45 12.87
CA LEU A 8 -7.87 -8.30 12.01
C LEU A 8 -8.33 -8.61 10.60
N ALA A 9 -9.07 -7.68 10.00
CA ALA A 9 -9.42 -7.74 8.59
C ALA A 9 -8.86 -6.55 7.84
N VAL A 10 -8.43 -6.78 6.59
CA VAL A 10 -8.21 -5.72 5.62
C VAL A 10 -9.57 -5.35 5.04
N ILE A 11 -10.00 -4.11 5.23
CA ILE A 11 -11.23 -3.56 4.64
C ILE A 11 -10.92 -3.07 3.22
N GLN A 12 -9.79 -2.37 3.06
CA GLN A 12 -9.31 -1.84 1.79
C GLN A 12 -7.78 -1.81 1.74
N SER A 13 -7.23 -1.81 0.54
CA SER A 13 -5.81 -1.58 0.28
C SER A 13 -5.64 -0.50 -0.78
N ARG A 14 -4.63 0.36 -0.63
CA ARG A 14 -4.33 1.43 -1.58
C ARG A 14 -2.83 1.59 -1.79
N LEU A 15 -2.45 1.99 -3.00
CA LEU A 15 -1.14 2.51 -3.32
C LEU A 15 -1.18 4.04 -3.26
N LEU A 16 -0.37 4.63 -2.40
CA LEU A 16 -0.21 6.08 -2.31
C LEU A 16 1.07 6.49 -3.05
N PRO A 17 0.99 7.29 -4.11
CA PRO A 17 2.19 7.71 -4.85
C PRO A 17 3.12 8.51 -3.94
N ALA A 18 4.42 8.21 -3.99
CA ALA A 18 5.41 9.09 -3.42
C ALA A 18 5.42 10.38 -4.24
N ARG A 19 5.18 11.53 -3.60
CA ARG A 19 5.14 12.82 -4.30
C ARG A 19 6.58 13.36 -4.42
N PRO A 20 7.24 13.30 -5.58
CA PRO A 20 8.45 14.09 -5.79
C PRO A 20 8.08 15.58 -5.74
N GLY A 21 8.96 16.41 -5.19
CA GLY A 21 8.82 17.87 -5.34
C GLY A 21 8.78 18.22 -6.83
N LEU A 22 7.89 19.14 -7.22
CA LEU A 22 7.54 19.50 -8.60
C LEU A 22 8.70 19.92 -9.53
N LYS A 23 9.93 20.05 -9.02
CA LYS A 23 11.06 20.66 -9.73
C LYS A 23 11.98 19.66 -10.44
N PHE A 24 11.90 18.36 -10.17
CA PHE A 24 12.79 17.38 -10.79
C PHE A 24 12.09 16.04 -11.07
N LYS A 25 12.32 15.48 -12.25
CA LYS A 25 11.98 14.08 -12.55
C LYS A 25 12.92 13.21 -11.72
N THR A 26 12.40 12.57 -10.69
CA THR A 26 13.15 11.60 -9.87
C THR A 26 12.52 10.23 -10.02
N ASP A 27 13.28 9.19 -9.70
CA ASP A 27 12.76 7.82 -9.67
C ASP A 27 11.59 7.66 -8.68
N MET A 28 11.40 8.62 -7.76
CA MET A 28 10.25 8.64 -6.84
C MET A 28 8.91 8.77 -7.55
N ALA A 29 8.89 9.25 -8.80
CA ALA A 29 7.68 9.27 -9.59
C ALA A 29 7.12 7.85 -9.82
N ASN A 30 8.00 6.84 -9.83
CA ASN A 30 7.63 5.42 -9.92
C ASN A 30 7.43 4.75 -8.55
N ASP A 31 7.55 5.49 -7.44
CA ASP A 31 7.46 4.93 -6.10
C ASP A 31 6.04 5.08 -5.54
N ALA A 32 5.51 4.04 -4.89
CA ALA A 32 4.26 4.13 -4.15
C ALA A 32 4.32 3.35 -2.82
N PHE A 33 3.68 3.90 -1.79
CA PHE A 33 3.52 3.26 -0.49
C PHE A 33 2.27 2.39 -0.48
N ILE A 34 2.39 1.17 0.03
CA ILE A 34 1.23 0.32 0.34
C ILE A 34 0.64 0.72 1.69
N ILE A 35 -0.67 0.97 1.70
CA ILE A 35 -1.42 1.33 2.91
C ILE A 35 -2.67 0.45 2.98
N LEU A 36 -2.91 -0.15 4.13
CA LEU A 36 -4.04 -1.03 4.38
C LEU A 36 -4.98 -0.38 5.39
N GLU A 37 -6.26 -0.39 5.09
CA GLU A 37 -7.31 -0.07 6.05
C GLU A 37 -7.63 -1.32 6.85
N LEU A 38 -7.17 -1.34 8.09
CA LEU A 38 -7.30 -2.49 8.98
C LEU A 38 -8.40 -2.24 9.99
N ARG A 39 -9.25 -3.25 10.20
CA ARG A 39 -10.29 -3.25 11.23
C ARG A 39 -10.00 -4.30 12.29
N ASN A 40 -10.09 -3.88 13.55
CA ASN A 40 -9.97 -4.76 14.71
C ASN A 40 -11.34 -5.30 15.12
N TYR A 41 -11.54 -6.61 14.97
CA TYR A 41 -12.74 -7.33 15.41
C TYR A 41 -12.53 -8.10 16.72
N SER A 42 -11.37 -7.96 17.35
CA SER A 42 -11.10 -8.55 18.67
C SER A 42 -11.64 -7.67 19.80
N SER A 43 -11.71 -8.26 20.99
CA SER A 43 -12.09 -7.60 22.24
C SER A 43 -10.97 -6.73 22.85
N ASN A 44 -9.74 -6.84 22.34
CA ASN A 44 -8.55 -6.17 22.88
C ASN A 44 -7.96 -5.17 21.87
N PRO A 45 -7.29 -4.10 22.33
CA PRO A 45 -6.53 -3.21 21.45
C PRO A 45 -5.39 -3.97 20.76
N ILE A 46 -5.09 -3.60 19.51
CA ILE A 46 -3.95 -4.14 18.76
C ILE A 46 -2.96 -3.03 18.47
N ILE A 47 -1.71 -3.23 18.88
CA ILE A 47 -0.64 -2.25 18.75
C ILE A 47 0.31 -2.72 17.65
N PHE A 48 0.49 -1.90 16.62
CA PHE A 48 1.41 -2.13 15.51
C PHE A 48 2.71 -1.36 15.75
N THR A 49 3.84 -2.06 15.76
CA THR A 49 5.15 -1.46 16.11
C THR A 49 6.10 -1.36 14.93
N SER A 50 5.94 -2.22 13.92
CA SER A 50 6.69 -2.15 12.66
C SER A 50 5.92 -2.77 11.51
N ALA A 51 6.31 -2.42 10.28
CA ALA A 51 5.82 -3.04 9.07
C ALA A 51 6.97 -3.33 8.09
N LYS A 52 7.04 -4.57 7.62
CA LYS A 52 7.93 -4.99 6.53
C LYS A 52 7.13 -5.11 5.24
N VAL A 53 7.60 -4.44 4.20
CA VAL A 53 7.04 -4.53 2.85
C VAL A 53 7.98 -5.38 2.00
N GLU A 54 7.41 -6.39 1.34
CA GLU A 54 8.11 -7.28 0.43
C GLU A 54 7.34 -7.35 -0.88
N VAL A 55 8.07 -7.45 -1.99
CA VAL A 55 7.50 -7.76 -3.29
C VAL A 55 7.76 -9.23 -3.54
N ILE A 56 6.73 -9.97 -3.93
CA ILE A 56 6.83 -11.40 -4.20
C ILE A 56 6.36 -11.71 -5.62
N ARG A 57 7.00 -12.71 -6.25
CA ARG A 57 6.64 -13.22 -7.58
C ARG A 57 6.60 -12.12 -8.66
N SER A 58 7.52 -11.16 -8.58
CA SER A 58 7.69 -10.10 -9.57
C SER A 58 9.12 -10.08 -10.11
N HIS A 59 9.28 -9.72 -11.38
CA HIS A 59 10.59 -9.53 -12.01
C HIS A 59 11.06 -8.06 -12.05
N ASP A 60 10.16 -7.08 -12.13
CA ASP A 60 10.54 -5.66 -12.33
C ASP A 60 10.10 -4.67 -11.24
N ILE A 61 9.53 -5.16 -10.13
CA ILE A 61 9.23 -4.34 -8.96
C ILE A 61 10.31 -4.52 -7.89
N SER A 62 10.75 -3.43 -7.26
CA SER A 62 11.72 -3.49 -6.14
C SER A 62 11.28 -2.73 -4.89
N THR A 63 11.76 -3.18 -3.73
CA THR A 63 11.61 -2.48 -2.43
C THR A 63 12.79 -1.53 -2.17
N THR A 64 13.18 -0.77 -3.19
CA THR A 64 14.28 0.22 -3.12
C THR A 64 13.75 1.64 -3.36
N GLY A 65 12.44 1.83 -3.16
CA GLY A 65 11.79 3.11 -3.35
C GLY A 65 12.08 4.10 -2.22
N ALA A 66 11.42 5.25 -2.30
CA ALA A 66 11.41 6.28 -1.27
C ALA A 66 11.04 5.74 0.12
N TYR A 67 11.44 6.48 1.14
CA TYR A 67 11.13 6.16 2.53
C TYR A 67 10.26 7.24 3.17
N GLY A 68 9.06 6.87 3.61
CA GLY A 68 8.10 7.74 4.28
C GLY A 68 8.37 7.87 5.78
N ARG A 69 7.96 8.99 6.39
CA ARG A 69 8.15 9.25 7.84
C ARG A 69 6.87 9.69 8.55
N GLU A 70 5.71 9.42 7.96
CA GLU A 70 4.41 9.79 8.54
C GLU A 70 3.99 8.84 9.67
N ALA A 71 3.15 9.31 10.60
CA ALA A 71 2.77 8.56 11.80
C ALA A 71 2.02 7.25 11.50
N CYS A 72 1.37 7.13 10.34
CA CYS A 72 0.67 5.91 9.92
C CYS A 72 1.52 4.99 9.03
N LEU A 73 2.76 5.38 8.70
CA LEU A 73 3.71 4.59 7.92
C LEU A 73 4.77 4.01 8.85
N LEU A 74 4.74 2.70 9.03
CA LEU A 74 5.65 1.99 9.91
C LEU A 74 6.82 1.41 9.12
N SER A 75 8.03 1.66 9.60
CA SER A 75 9.23 1.01 9.13
C SER A 75 9.35 -0.42 9.62
N ASN A 76 10.30 -1.16 9.04
CA ASN A 76 10.72 -2.48 9.48
C ASN A 76 11.32 -2.45 10.90
N ASP A 77 12.15 -1.45 11.21
CA ASP A 77 12.81 -1.32 12.51
C ASP A 77 11.90 -0.58 13.52
N PRO A 78 11.34 -1.26 14.54
CA PRO A 78 10.45 -0.64 15.52
C PRO A 78 11.06 0.60 16.20
N ASN A 79 12.39 0.65 16.35
CA ASN A 79 13.07 1.75 17.03
C ASN A 79 13.19 3.02 16.19
N SER A 80 12.99 2.91 14.87
CA SER A 80 13.03 4.04 13.94
C SER A 80 11.67 4.71 13.74
N ASN A 81 10.59 4.08 14.24
CA ASN A 81 9.24 4.62 14.15
C ASN A 81 9.01 5.74 15.18
N ARG A 82 8.22 6.76 14.81
CA ARG A 82 7.87 7.86 15.73
C ARG A 82 7.05 7.39 16.95
N GLY A 83 6.34 6.28 16.78
CA GLY A 83 5.53 5.65 17.81
C GLY A 83 4.74 4.48 17.22
N PRO A 84 4.17 3.62 18.07
CA PRO A 84 3.29 2.57 17.61
C PRO A 84 1.94 3.13 17.12
N VAL A 85 1.24 2.34 16.32
CA VAL A 85 -0.14 2.62 15.91
C VAL A 85 -1.07 1.65 16.62
N THR A 86 -1.98 2.14 17.44
CA THR A 86 -2.99 1.30 18.12
C THR A 86 -4.32 1.32 17.35
N ILE A 87 -4.97 0.17 17.18
CA ILE A 87 -6.36 0.05 16.73
C ILE A 87 -7.19 -0.52 17.89
N GLU A 88 -8.11 0.29 18.42
CA GLU A 88 -9.04 -0.13 19.48
C GLU A 88 -10.06 -1.17 18.98
N PRO A 89 -10.69 -1.95 19.87
CA PRO A 89 -11.79 -2.85 19.51
C PRO A 89 -12.88 -2.14 18.68
N GLY A 90 -13.23 -2.72 17.53
CA GLY A 90 -14.22 -2.16 16.60
C GLY A 90 -13.72 -0.98 15.73
N GLN A 91 -12.51 -0.46 16.00
CA GLN A 91 -11.95 0.65 15.24
C GLN A 91 -11.38 0.20 13.89
N THR A 92 -11.33 1.13 12.95
CA THR A 92 -10.69 0.98 11.63
C THR A 92 -9.65 2.08 11.44
N LYS A 93 -8.44 1.74 10.98
CA LYS A 93 -7.34 2.71 10.72
C LYS A 93 -6.54 2.33 9.47
N TRP A 94 -6.02 3.34 8.79
CA TRP A 94 -5.02 3.17 7.73
C TRP A 94 -3.64 3.00 8.33
N ILE A 95 -2.96 1.90 7.97
CA ILE A 95 -1.58 1.62 8.38
C ILE A 95 -0.81 1.15 7.16
N GLY A 96 0.33 1.77 6.89
CA GLY A 96 1.18 1.43 5.73
C GLY A 96 2.60 1.09 6.13
N GLY A 97 3.36 0.61 5.14
CA GLY A 97 4.80 0.44 5.26
C GLY A 97 5.53 1.72 4.87
N ALA A 98 6.58 2.07 5.62
CA ALA A 98 7.40 3.25 5.35
C ALA A 98 8.31 3.08 4.13
N LEU A 99 8.55 1.85 3.67
CA LEU A 99 9.33 1.58 2.47
C LEU A 99 8.40 1.56 1.24
N ALA A 100 8.60 2.50 0.32
CA ALA A 100 7.88 2.52 -0.95
C ALA A 100 8.37 1.41 -1.87
N ILE A 101 7.46 1.00 -2.73
CA ILE A 101 7.65 0.02 -3.78
C ILE A 101 7.88 0.79 -5.07
N ARG A 102 8.94 0.42 -5.81
CA ARG A 102 9.27 1.03 -7.09
C ARG A 102 8.68 0.22 -8.24
N PHE A 103 7.75 0.84 -8.96
CA PHE A 103 7.08 0.30 -10.14
C PHE A 103 7.80 0.74 -11.41
N LYS A 104 8.89 0.05 -11.76
CA LYS A 104 9.65 0.38 -12.98
C LYS A 104 8.75 0.24 -14.21
N GLY A 105 8.83 1.17 -15.16
CA GLY A 105 8.08 1.08 -16.41
C GLY A 105 6.60 1.51 -16.34
N LEU A 106 6.05 1.80 -15.15
CA LEU A 106 4.63 2.14 -15.01
C LEU A 106 4.30 3.49 -15.64
N LEU A 107 5.09 4.52 -15.33
CA LEU A 107 4.87 5.86 -15.86
C LEU A 107 5.21 5.97 -17.34
N GLU A 108 6.15 5.15 -17.84
CA GLU A 108 6.45 5.04 -19.26
C GLU A 108 5.27 4.47 -20.06
N TRP A 109 4.44 3.62 -19.43
CA TRP A 109 3.21 3.10 -20.01
C TRP A 109 2.02 4.06 -19.95
N PHE A 110 2.06 5.06 -19.07
CA PHE A 110 1.09 6.16 -19.11
C PHE A 110 1.69 7.38 -19.83
N PRO A 111 1.93 7.35 -21.17
CA PRO A 111 2.12 8.60 -21.87
C PRO A 111 0.90 9.48 -21.65
N ARG A 112 1.16 10.78 -21.73
CA ARG A 112 0.14 11.82 -21.57
C ARG A 112 -1.08 11.60 -22.48
N LYS A 113 -0.89 11.02 -23.67
CA LYS A 113 -1.95 10.77 -24.66
C LYS A 113 -2.95 9.71 -24.19
N GLU A 114 -2.48 8.64 -23.55
CA GLU A 114 -3.32 7.60 -22.96
C GLU A 114 -4.06 8.14 -21.73
N LEU A 115 -3.43 8.97 -20.91
CA LEU A 115 -4.08 9.66 -19.78
C LEU A 115 -5.17 10.64 -20.24
N GLU A 116 -4.95 11.35 -21.35
CA GLU A 116 -5.93 12.26 -21.96
C GLU A 116 -7.17 11.52 -22.50
N SER A 117 -7.07 10.21 -22.74
CA SER A 117 -8.21 9.37 -23.14
C SER A 117 -9.05 8.86 -21.96
N LEU A 118 -8.56 8.98 -20.72
CA LEU A 118 -9.31 8.53 -19.55
C LEU A 118 -10.46 9.48 -19.25
N PHE A 119 -11.69 8.98 -19.23
CA PHE A 119 -12.81 9.73 -18.67
C PHE A 119 -12.74 9.68 -17.13
N LEU A 120 -12.25 10.78 -16.56
CA LEU A 120 -12.16 10.98 -15.13
C LEU A 120 -13.44 11.64 -14.61
N HIS A 121 -14.05 11.03 -13.59
CA HIS A 121 -15.22 11.59 -12.92
C HIS A 121 -14.85 12.09 -11.52
N GLU A 122 -15.22 13.33 -11.22
CA GLU A 122 -15.19 13.86 -9.86
C GLU A 122 -16.45 13.36 -9.13
N THR A 123 -16.26 12.43 -8.20
CA THR A 123 -17.38 11.81 -7.47
C THR A 123 -18.00 12.74 -6.43
N ALA A 124 -17.27 13.75 -5.96
CA ALA A 124 -17.74 14.84 -5.13
C ALA A 124 -16.67 15.96 -5.07
N PRO A 125 -17.05 17.21 -4.72
CA PRO A 125 -16.09 18.29 -4.52
C PRO A 125 -14.96 17.89 -3.57
N HIS A 126 -13.71 18.14 -3.98
CA HIS A 126 -12.49 17.83 -3.22
C HIS A 126 -12.17 16.34 -3.03
N MET A 127 -12.86 15.43 -3.73
CA MET A 127 -12.49 14.01 -3.76
C MET A 127 -11.50 13.72 -4.91
N PRO A 128 -10.61 12.73 -4.76
CA PRO A 128 -9.78 12.27 -5.86
C PRO A 128 -10.63 11.83 -7.06
N PHE A 129 -10.19 12.18 -8.26
CA PHE A 129 -10.79 11.69 -9.50
C PHE A 129 -10.76 10.16 -9.56
N THR A 130 -11.85 9.56 -10.06
CA THR A 130 -11.93 8.14 -10.34
C THR A 130 -12.05 7.92 -11.84
N ILE A 131 -11.52 6.80 -12.35
CA ILE A 131 -11.77 6.37 -13.73
C ILE A 131 -13.23 5.89 -13.79
N ALA A 132 -14.04 6.52 -14.63
CA ALA A 132 -15.47 6.23 -14.72
C ALA A 132 -15.77 4.91 -15.44
N GLU A 133 -14.88 4.50 -16.34
CA GLU A 133 -15.09 3.38 -17.25
C GLU A 133 -14.41 2.12 -16.72
N ASN A 134 -15.21 1.13 -16.34
CA ASN A 134 -14.71 -0.10 -15.70
C ASN A 134 -13.75 -0.91 -16.60
N TYR A 135 -13.86 -0.80 -17.93
CA TYR A 135 -12.97 -1.53 -18.86
C TYR A 135 -11.49 -1.16 -18.69
N TYR A 136 -11.18 0.03 -18.15
CA TYR A 136 -9.80 0.42 -17.87
C TYR A 136 -9.18 -0.39 -16.73
N VAL A 137 -9.99 -0.98 -15.83
CA VAL A 137 -9.49 -1.89 -14.80
C VAL A 137 -8.88 -3.12 -15.46
N ASP A 138 -9.53 -3.70 -16.47
CA ASP A 138 -9.01 -4.86 -17.21
C ASP A 138 -7.72 -4.52 -17.98
N ILE A 139 -7.67 -3.33 -18.59
CA ILE A 139 -6.48 -2.84 -19.29
C ILE A 139 -5.32 -2.66 -18.30
N LEU A 140 -5.57 -2.02 -17.15
CA LEU A 140 -4.58 -1.82 -16.09
C LEU A 140 -4.08 -3.15 -15.54
N ASN A 141 -4.99 -4.07 -15.21
CA ASN A 141 -4.65 -5.39 -14.67
C ASN A 141 -3.83 -6.22 -15.64
N LYS A 142 -4.20 -6.19 -16.93
CA LYS A 142 -3.40 -6.83 -17.98
C LYS A 142 -2.01 -6.22 -18.05
N LYS A 143 -1.91 -4.90 -18.01
CA LYS A 143 -0.60 -4.25 -18.11
C LYS A 143 0.29 -4.48 -16.89
N LEU A 144 -0.27 -4.43 -15.69
CA LEU A 144 0.45 -4.77 -14.46
C LEU A 144 0.94 -6.23 -14.52
N SER A 145 0.14 -7.13 -15.09
CA SER A 145 0.54 -8.52 -15.34
C SER A 145 1.69 -8.62 -16.36
N ASP A 146 1.64 -7.87 -17.46
CA ASP A 146 2.70 -7.84 -18.48
C ASP A 146 4.01 -7.25 -17.94
N LEU A 147 3.92 -6.19 -17.12
CA LEU A 147 5.08 -5.48 -16.58
C LEU A 147 5.73 -6.20 -15.40
N TYR A 148 4.93 -6.87 -14.57
CA TYR A 148 5.40 -7.34 -13.26
C TYR A 148 5.20 -8.83 -13.03
N GLY A 149 4.44 -9.50 -13.89
CA GLY A 149 4.07 -10.90 -13.80
C GLY A 149 2.66 -11.09 -13.23
N GLU A 150 1.92 -12.06 -13.80
CA GLU A 150 0.52 -12.34 -13.46
C GLU A 150 0.28 -12.68 -11.98
N ASN A 151 1.28 -13.16 -11.26
CA ASN A 151 1.16 -13.57 -9.85
C ASN A 151 1.89 -12.62 -8.90
N SER A 152 2.31 -11.45 -9.40
CA SER A 152 2.98 -10.44 -8.61
C SER A 152 2.07 -9.94 -7.49
N ALA A 153 2.66 -9.78 -6.32
CA ALA A 153 1.94 -9.33 -5.14
C ALA A 153 2.86 -8.58 -4.18
N ILE A 154 2.23 -7.77 -3.34
CA ILE A 154 2.86 -7.07 -2.24
C ILE A 154 2.52 -7.83 -0.97
N LYS A 155 3.54 -8.25 -0.22
CA LYS A 155 3.37 -8.80 1.11
C LYS A 155 3.69 -7.73 2.14
N VAL A 156 2.73 -7.45 3.02
CA VAL A 156 2.91 -6.58 4.17
C VAL A 156 2.89 -7.43 5.43
N THR A 157 3.97 -7.36 6.20
CA THR A 157 4.11 -8.06 7.49
C THR A 157 4.13 -7.03 8.59
N TYR A 158 3.09 -7.01 9.43
CA TYR A 158 3.08 -6.18 10.62
C TYR A 158 3.57 -6.95 11.84
N THR A 159 4.38 -6.30 12.65
CA THR A 159 4.72 -6.75 14.00
C THR A 159 3.70 -6.17 14.98
N VAL A 160 3.10 -7.02 15.79
CA VAL A 160 2.06 -6.63 16.75
C VAL A 160 2.50 -6.84 18.19
N ASN A 161 2.06 -5.95 19.08
CA ASN A 161 2.23 -5.99 20.53
C ASN A 161 3.67 -6.30 20.97
N LEU A 162 4.64 -5.48 20.54
CA LEU A 162 6.06 -5.57 20.92
C LEU A 162 6.66 -6.98 20.69
N ASN A 163 6.51 -7.51 19.46
CA ASN A 163 6.97 -8.84 19.03
C ASN A 163 6.19 -10.04 19.58
N ALA A 164 5.00 -9.85 20.16
CA ALA A 164 4.14 -10.97 20.54
C ALA A 164 3.66 -11.80 19.32
N GLY A 165 3.74 -11.25 18.11
CA GLY A 165 3.52 -11.98 16.88
C GLY A 165 3.61 -11.11 15.63
N THR A 166 3.33 -11.72 14.47
CA THR A 166 3.23 -11.03 13.19
C THR A 166 1.89 -11.31 12.50
N LYS A 167 1.45 -10.37 11.67
CA LYS A 167 0.29 -10.50 10.79
C LYS A 167 0.71 -10.21 9.36
N ASN A 168 0.46 -11.17 8.48
CA ASN A 168 0.85 -11.10 7.08
C ASN A 168 -0.38 -10.87 6.21
N PHE A 169 -0.27 -9.92 5.29
CA PHE A 169 -1.27 -9.68 4.26
C PHE A 169 -0.59 -9.73 2.90
N ILE A 170 -1.20 -10.45 1.95
CA ILE A 170 -0.72 -10.55 0.58
C ILE A 170 -1.75 -9.85 -0.30
N ILE A 171 -1.32 -8.80 -0.98
CA ILE A 171 -2.15 -7.97 -1.84
C ILE A 171 -1.71 -8.23 -3.29
N PRO A 172 -2.54 -8.91 -4.10
CA PRO A 172 -2.29 -9.06 -5.53
C PRO A 172 -2.22 -7.67 -6.19
N LEU A 173 -1.42 -7.57 -7.26
CA LEU A 173 -1.36 -6.35 -8.06
C LEU A 173 -2.40 -6.29 -9.20
N LYS A 174 -3.24 -7.32 -9.32
CA LYS A 174 -4.31 -7.43 -10.31
C LYS A 174 -5.64 -7.76 -9.63
#